data_AF-A0A2E9C926-F1
#
_entry.id   AF-A0A2E9C926-F1
#
_cell.length_a   1.000
_cell.length_b   1.000
_cell.length_c   1.000
_cell.angle_alpha   90.00
_cell.angle_beta   90.00
_cell.angle_gamma   90.00
#
_symmetry.space_group_name_H-M   'P 1'
#
loop_
_entity.id
_entity.type
_entity.pdbx_description
1 polymer ?
#
loop_
_entity_poly.entity_id
_entity_poly.type
_entity_poly.pdbx_seq_one_letter_code
_entity_poly.pdbx_strand_id
1 'polypeptide(L)'
;MADIAAAVERADLASREDSSVRYAEVVNWRLTEADESEFILSLDDEGLHLDHPENVLDRDVSISATGSGTYDGRITLSGTTEIWVVYDEGVTYLTNTRPDF
;
A
#
# COMPACT_ATOMS: atom_id res chain seq x y z
N MET A 1 9.11 -2.44 -1.18
CA MET A 1 8.33 -1.85 -2.30
C MET A 1 7.75 -2.92 -3.21
N ALA A 2 8.56 -3.76 -3.87
CA ALA A 2 8.05 -4.82 -4.75
C ALA A 2 7.00 -5.73 -4.09
N ASP A 3 7.21 -6.10 -2.82
CA ASP A 3 6.24 -6.92 -2.08
C ASP A 3 4.90 -6.20 -1.83
N ILE A 4 4.95 -4.89 -1.60
CA ILE A 4 3.76 -4.05 -1.40
C ILE A 4 3.00 -3.93 -2.72
N ALA A 5 3.71 -3.64 -3.82
CA ALA A 5 3.12 -3.60 -5.15
C ALA A 5 2.45 -4.93 -5.51
N ALA A 6 3.11 -6.05 -5.25
CA ALA A 6 2.54 -7.37 -5.49
C ALA A 6 1.27 -7.63 -4.65
N ALA A 7 1.21 -7.13 -3.41
CA ALA A 7 0.01 -7.21 -2.58
C ALA A 7 -1.12 -6.31 -3.10
N VAL A 8 -0.79 -5.11 -3.59
CA VAL A 8 -1.77 -4.23 -4.28
C VAL A 8 -2.34 -4.92 -5.51
N GLU A 9 -1.52 -5.56 -6.34
CA GLU A 9 -1.99 -6.33 -7.51
C GLU A 9 -2.88 -7.54 -7.12
N ARG A 10 -2.67 -8.13 -5.94
CA ARG A 10 -3.55 -9.20 -5.44
C ARG A 10 -4.88 -8.65 -4.92
N ALA A 11 -4.85 -7.52 -4.22
CA ALA A 11 -6.07 -6.81 -3.82
C ALA A 11 -6.87 -6.36 -5.05
N ASP A 12 -6.18 -5.85 -6.07
CA ASP A 12 -6.73 -5.51 -7.38
C ASP A 12 -7.42 -6.71 -8.01
N LEU A 13 -6.73 -7.86 -8.09
CA LEU A 13 -7.31 -9.08 -8.63
C LEU A 13 -8.55 -9.53 -7.84
N ALA A 14 -8.49 -9.48 -6.51
CA ALA A 14 -9.61 -9.84 -5.64
C ALA A 14 -10.84 -8.93 -5.87
N SER A 15 -10.63 -7.64 -6.15
CA SER A 15 -11.70 -6.67 -6.44
C SER A 15 -12.56 -7.02 -7.65
N ARG A 16 -12.09 -7.94 -8.50
CA ARG A 16 -12.73 -8.32 -9.76
C ARG A 16 -13.66 -9.52 -9.61
N GLU A 17 -13.56 -10.26 -8.51
CA GLU A 17 -14.34 -11.47 -8.29
C GLU A 17 -15.79 -11.15 -7.93
N ASP A 18 -16.03 -10.25 -6.97
CA ASP A 18 -17.36 -9.81 -6.55
C ASP A 18 -17.27 -8.47 -5.80
N SER A 19 -18.29 -7.61 -5.95
CA SER A 19 -18.32 -6.28 -5.32
C SER A 19 -18.48 -6.29 -3.80
N SER A 20 -18.73 -7.45 -3.19
CA SER A 20 -18.80 -7.66 -1.73
C SER A 20 -17.54 -8.28 -1.14
N VAL A 21 -16.53 -8.60 -1.97
CA VAL A 21 -15.26 -9.13 -1.48
C VAL A 21 -14.55 -8.09 -0.63
N ARG A 22 -14.00 -8.56 0.48
CA ARG A 22 -13.06 -7.81 1.29
C ARG A 22 -11.75 -8.57 1.31
N TYR A 23 -10.65 -7.85 1.09
CA TYR A 23 -9.31 -8.42 1.03
C TYR A 23 -8.43 -7.69 2.02
N ALA A 24 -7.59 -8.42 2.75
CA ALA A 24 -6.58 -7.84 3.61
C ALA A 24 -5.32 -8.70 3.59
N GLU A 25 -4.19 -8.08 3.31
CA GLU A 25 -2.88 -8.73 3.34
C GLU A 25 -1.88 -7.86 4.09
N VAL A 26 -1.12 -8.47 4.99
CA VAL A 26 0.00 -7.82 5.67
C VAL A 26 1.30 -8.04 4.89
N VAL A 27 2.01 -6.95 4.62
CA VAL A 27 3.34 -6.95 4.02
C VAL A 27 4.34 -6.48 5.07
N ASN A 28 5.37 -7.28 5.30
CA ASN A 28 6.43 -6.93 6.23
C ASN A 28 7.35 -5.88 5.60
N TRP A 29 7.39 -4.70 6.21
CA TRP A 29 8.34 -3.64 5.87
C TRP A 29 9.65 -3.87 6.62
N ARG A 30 10.67 -4.29 5.87
CA ARG A 30 12.01 -4.55 6.39
C ARG A 30 12.96 -3.50 5.83
N LEU A 31 13.11 -2.36 6.50
CA LEU A 31 14.31 -1.56 6.33
C LEU A 31 15.27 -1.85 7.47
N THR A 32 16.45 -2.36 7.11
CA THR A 32 17.62 -2.46 8.00
C THR A 32 18.33 -1.11 8.18
N GLU A 33 17.75 -0.01 7.69
CA GLU A 33 18.18 1.39 7.92
C GLU A 33 17.05 2.21 8.58
N ALA A 34 16.11 1.54 9.26
CA ALA A 34 14.98 2.14 9.97
C ALA A 34 15.38 2.80 11.32
N ASP A 35 16.59 3.39 11.39
CA ASP A 35 16.83 4.42 12.39
C ASP A 35 16.24 5.72 11.82
N GLU A 36 15.05 6.06 12.31
CA GLU A 36 14.54 7.44 12.38
C GLU A 36 14.04 8.14 11.09
N SER A 37 13.99 7.47 9.93
CA SER A 37 13.56 8.13 8.69
C SER A 37 12.02 8.13 8.52
N GLU A 38 11.43 9.34 8.46
CA GLU A 38 9.99 9.57 8.22
C GLU A 38 9.59 9.29 6.76
N PHE A 39 9.78 8.07 6.28
CA PHE A 39 9.30 7.70 4.95
C PHE A 39 7.78 7.83 4.89
N ILE A 40 7.32 8.40 3.77
CA ILE A 40 5.91 8.48 3.43
C ILE A 40 5.70 7.53 2.26
N LEU A 41 4.78 6.57 2.44
CA LEU A 41 4.32 5.72 1.37
C LEU A 41 2.92 6.16 0.97
N SER A 42 2.73 6.50 -0.30
CA SER A 42 1.41 6.75 -0.87
C SER A 42 1.06 5.77 -1.97
N LEU A 43 -0.25 5.55 -2.12
CA LEU A 43 -0.88 4.75 -3.15
C LEU A 43 -1.96 5.59 -3.82
N ASP A 44 -1.92 5.68 -5.13
CA ASP A 44 -2.95 6.31 -5.97
C ASP A 44 -3.07 5.57 -7.31
N ASP A 45 -3.88 6.11 -8.23
CA ASP A 45 -4.16 5.51 -9.53
C ASP A 45 -2.90 5.44 -10.45
N GLU A 46 -1.83 6.19 -10.14
CA GLU A 46 -0.55 6.16 -10.88
C GLU A 46 0.39 5.09 -10.33
N GLY A 47 0.34 4.82 -9.02
CA GLY A 47 1.04 3.70 -8.40
C GLY A 47 1.40 3.90 -6.94
N LEU A 48 2.50 3.24 -6.54
CA LEU A 48 3.09 3.34 -5.21
C LEU A 48 4.27 4.31 -5.25
N HIS A 49 4.25 5.28 -4.34
CA HIS A 49 5.25 6.34 -4.24
C HIS A 49 5.89 6.30 -2.85
N LEU A 50 7.21 6.24 -2.78
CA LEU A 50 7.97 6.30 -1.52
C LEU A 50 8.81 7.57 -1.49
N ASP A 51 8.40 8.49 -0.62
CA ASP A 51 9.03 9.79 -0.42
C ASP A 51 9.79 9.84 0.91
N HIS A 52 10.79 10.73 0.97
CA HIS A 52 11.39 11.18 2.23
C HIS A 52 11.25 12.71 2.36
N PRO A 53 10.69 13.24 3.46
CA PRO A 53 10.43 14.68 3.59
C PRO A 53 11.70 15.53 3.57
N GLU A 54 12.82 15.01 4.10
CA GLU A 54 14.08 15.75 4.22
C GLU A 54 15.13 15.42 3.14
N ASN A 55 14.89 14.42 2.30
CA ASN A 55 15.88 13.93 1.32
C ASN A 55 15.22 13.82 -0.04
N VAL A 56 16.02 14.02 -1.10
CA VAL A 56 15.57 13.68 -2.46
C VAL A 56 15.63 12.16 -2.60
N LEU A 57 14.63 11.49 -2.04
CA LEU A 57 14.30 10.11 -2.34
C LEU A 57 12.94 10.12 -3.01
N ASP A 58 12.92 9.62 -4.23
CA ASP A 58 11.70 9.36 -4.96
C ASP A 58 11.82 7.95 -5.52
N ARG A 59 10.91 7.07 -5.13
CA ARG A 59 10.82 5.72 -5.68
C ARG A 59 9.38 5.42 -6.02
N ASP A 60 9.17 5.26 -7.32
CA ASP A 60 7.87 4.88 -7.87
C ASP A 60 7.85 3.43 -8.31
N VAL A 61 6.71 2.78 -8.08
CA VAL A 61 6.35 1.52 -8.72
C VAL A 61 4.93 1.67 -9.27
N SER A 62 4.82 1.63 -10.59
CA SER A 62 3.51 1.59 -11.25
C SER A 62 2.75 0.32 -10.87
N ILE A 63 1.44 0.47 -10.73
CA ILE A 63 0.49 -0.63 -10.61
C ILE A 63 -0.29 -0.77 -11.92
N SER A 64 -0.90 -1.92 -12.15
CA SER A 64 -1.71 -2.18 -13.33
C SER A 64 -2.98 -1.33 -13.38
N ALA A 65 -3.51 -0.97 -12.20
CA ALA A 65 -4.72 -0.20 -12.00
C ALA A 65 -5.95 -0.78 -12.74
N THR A 66 -6.06 -2.11 -12.86
CA THR A 66 -7.09 -2.76 -13.70
C THR A 66 -8.36 -3.19 -12.99
N GLY A 67 -8.43 -3.00 -11.67
CA GLY A 67 -9.54 -3.38 -10.82
C GLY A 67 -10.74 -2.48 -10.96
N SER A 68 -11.76 -2.81 -10.18
CA SER A 68 -13.07 -2.16 -10.24
C SER A 68 -13.15 -0.88 -9.39
N GLY A 69 -12.10 -0.59 -8.61
CA GLY A 69 -12.08 0.43 -7.57
C GLY A 69 -11.06 1.54 -7.78
N THR A 70 -10.93 2.39 -6.77
CA THR A 70 -9.90 3.45 -6.70
C THR A 70 -8.75 3.03 -5.79
N TYR A 71 -7.63 3.72 -5.92
CA TYR A 71 -6.44 3.53 -5.10
C TYR A 71 -6.25 4.74 -4.20
N ASP A 72 -6.10 4.51 -2.90
CA ASP A 72 -5.90 5.60 -1.94
C ASP A 72 -4.98 5.16 -0.80
N GLY A 73 -4.38 6.13 -0.13
CA GLY A 73 -3.71 5.89 1.14
C GLY A 73 -2.36 6.56 1.18
N ARG A 74 -2.08 7.15 2.34
CA ARG A 74 -0.82 7.80 2.65
C ARG A 74 -0.46 7.47 4.09
N ILE A 75 0.61 6.71 4.28
CA ILE A 75 1.06 6.25 5.59
C ILE A 75 2.49 6.68 5.87
N THR A 76 2.75 7.05 7.12
CA THR A 76 4.10 7.26 7.63
C THR A 76 4.65 5.93 8.13
N LEU A 77 5.86 5.57 7.72
CA LEU A 77 6.49 4.30 8.05
C LEU A 77 7.33 4.34 9.34
N SER A 78 7.42 5.50 9.99
CA SER A 78 8.14 5.68 11.26
C SER A 78 7.70 4.67 12.31
N GLY A 79 8.62 3.80 12.72
CA GLY A 79 8.38 2.77 13.73
C GLY A 79 7.41 1.66 13.33
N THR A 80 6.99 1.59 12.06
CA THR A 80 6.06 0.57 11.57
C THR A 80 6.81 -0.49 10.75
N THR A 81 6.57 -1.77 11.07
CA THR A 81 7.15 -2.92 10.36
C THR A 81 6.12 -3.68 9.54
N GLU A 82 4.85 -3.32 9.63
CA GLU A 82 3.73 -4.02 9.01
C GLU A 82 2.86 -3.01 8.26
N ILE A 83 2.73 -3.21 6.96
CA ILE A 83 1.85 -2.41 6.11
C ILE A 83 0.73 -3.33 5.67
N TRP A 84 -0.51 -2.93 5.91
CA TRP A 84 -1.70 -3.64 5.45
C TRP A 84 -2.14 -3.05 4.11
N VAL A 85 -2.30 -3.94 3.13
CA VAL A 85 -2.96 -3.66 1.87
C VAL A 85 -4.37 -4.21 1.97
N VAL A 86 -5.35 -3.35 1.79
CA VAL A 86 -6.76 -3.68 2.00
C VAL A 86 -7.55 -3.34 0.74
N TYR A 87 -8.50 -4.19 0.37
CA TYR A 87 -9.60 -3.81 -0.51
C TYR A 87 -10.90 -3.93 0.27
N ASP A 88 -11.64 -2.83 0.35
CA ASP A 88 -12.96 -2.76 0.99
C ASP A 88 -13.82 -1.70 0.30
N GLU A 89 -15.10 -2.01 0.11
CA GLU A 89 -16.12 -1.11 -0.49
C GLU A 89 -15.67 -0.38 -1.77
N GLY A 90 -14.90 -1.04 -2.64
CA GLY A 90 -14.45 -0.46 -3.91
C GLY A 90 -13.18 0.41 -3.81
N VAL A 91 -12.47 0.37 -2.69
CA VAL A 91 -11.22 1.10 -2.49
C VAL A 91 -10.10 0.14 -2.11
N THR A 92 -8.99 0.18 -2.86
CA THR A 92 -7.73 -0.46 -2.46
C THR A 92 -6.87 0.56 -1.73
N TYR A 93 -6.49 0.28 -0.48
CA TYR A 93 -5.75 1.23 0.34
C TYR A 93 -4.66 0.65 1.23
N LEU A 94 -3.74 1.54 1.64
CA LEU A 94 -2.67 1.25 2.58
C LEU A 94 -3.01 1.71 4.00
N THR A 95 -2.71 0.89 5.01
CA THR A 95 -2.86 1.27 6.42
C THR A 95 -1.83 0.59 7.32
N ASN A 96 -1.49 1.25 8.43
CA ASN A 96 -0.65 0.66 9.49
C ASN A 96 -1.49 -0.11 10.53
N THR A 97 -2.82 -0.14 10.35
CA THR A 97 -3.74 -0.79 11.28
C THR A 97 -4.39 -1.99 10.61
N ARG A 98 -4.37 -3.14 11.28
CA ARG A 98 -5.08 -4.32 10.80
C ARG A 98 -6.59 -4.03 10.70
N PRO A 99 -7.25 -4.32 9.55
CA PRO A 99 -8.70 -4.21 9.43
C PRO A 99 -9.42 -5.22 10.34
N ASP A 100 -10.62 -4.87 10.79
CA ASP A 100 -11.38 -5.58 11.84
C ASP A 100 -12.49 -6.48 11.32
N PHE A 101 -12.61 -6.62 9.99
CA PHE A 101 -13.64 -7.39 9.32
C PHE A 101 -13.36 -8.89 9.13
#